data_AF-A0A6I1E3V9-F1
#
_entry.id   AF-A0A6I1E3V9-F1
#
_cell.length_a   1.000
_cell.length_b   1.000
_cell.length_c   1.000
_cell.angle_alpha   90.00
_cell.angle_beta   90.00
_cell.angle_gamma   90.00
#
_symmetry.space_group_name_H-M   'P 1'
#
loop_
_entity.id
_entity.type
_entity.pdbx_description
1 polymer ?
#
loop_
_entity_poly.entity_id
_entity_poly.type
_entity_poly.pdbx_seq_one_letter_code
_entity_poly.pdbx_strand_id
1 'polypeptide(L)'
;MRINRRHILKSTIAASVTTITGTPLLADTHYTIDALDRPHPIASNGNTWELVSDTVMGGISNGTIERNHFKKRNALRMQGDVSLENNGGFIQIALDLGPNQRPMDASQWTGIELDVAGNTEVYNIHLRTNDIKRPWQSYRQSFLAKTEWTTVRLPFDSFTNHRVDKPINLTGLRRIGIVAIGRAFHVDIAISGIRLYP
;
A
#
# COMPACT_ATOMS: atom_id res chain seq x y z
N MET A 1 12.72 -24.81 84.32
CA MET A 1 13.26 -24.61 82.95
C MET A 1 12.09 -24.77 81.97
N ARG A 2 11.44 -23.66 81.59
CA ARG A 2 10.15 -23.63 80.86
C ARG A 2 10.41 -23.59 79.35
N ILE A 3 9.77 -24.51 78.63
CA ILE A 3 9.78 -24.62 77.16
C ILE A 3 8.74 -23.64 76.61
N ASN A 4 9.16 -22.69 75.76
CA ASN A 4 8.27 -21.75 75.06
C ASN A 4 8.22 -22.12 73.57
N ARG A 5 7.16 -22.80 73.13
CA ARG A 5 6.87 -23.03 71.71
C ARG A 5 6.16 -21.81 71.14
N ARG A 6 6.81 -21.08 70.22
CA ARG A 6 6.15 -20.07 69.39
C ARG A 6 5.39 -20.77 68.25
N HIS A 7 4.08 -20.56 68.19
CA HIS A 7 3.25 -20.88 67.04
C HIS A 7 3.50 -19.85 65.93
N ILE A 8 3.85 -20.32 64.74
CA ILE A 8 3.91 -19.51 63.52
C ILE A 8 2.61 -19.79 62.77
N LEU A 9 1.69 -18.81 62.72
CA LEU A 9 0.56 -18.85 61.79
C LEU A 9 1.11 -18.60 60.37
N LYS A 10 0.89 -19.57 59.47
CA LYS A 10 1.07 -19.36 58.02
C LYS A 10 -0.22 -18.76 57.48
N SER A 11 -0.19 -17.49 57.07
CA SER A 11 -1.27 -16.87 56.31
C SER A 11 -1.13 -17.28 54.83
N THR A 12 -2.07 -18.07 54.35
CA THR A 12 -2.20 -18.40 52.92
C THR A 12 -3.08 -17.35 52.25
N ILE A 13 -2.50 -16.51 51.41
CA ILE A 13 -3.24 -15.59 50.54
C ILE A 13 -3.66 -16.38 49.30
N ALA A 14 -4.97 -16.61 49.13
CA ALA A 14 -5.51 -17.18 47.91
C ALA A 14 -5.64 -16.07 46.85
N ALA A 15 -4.77 -16.09 45.84
CA ALA A 15 -4.91 -15.25 44.66
C ALA A 15 -6.01 -15.85 43.75
N SER A 16 -7.11 -15.12 43.60
CA SER A 16 -8.15 -15.48 42.62
C SER A 16 -7.66 -15.08 41.23
N VAL A 17 -7.33 -16.07 40.40
CA VAL A 17 -7.03 -15.86 38.98
C VAL A 17 -8.35 -15.77 38.24
N THR A 18 -8.80 -14.55 37.95
CA THR A 18 -9.92 -14.31 37.05
C THR A 18 -9.42 -14.46 35.63
N THR A 19 -9.70 -15.60 35.00
CA THR A 19 -9.42 -15.80 33.58
C THR A 19 -10.39 -14.93 32.78
N ILE A 20 -9.90 -13.82 32.24
CA ILE A 20 -10.63 -13.03 31.25
C ILE A 20 -10.58 -13.82 29.94
N THR A 21 -11.66 -14.52 29.59
CA THR A 21 -11.88 -15.07 28.25
C THR A 21 -12.19 -13.93 27.29
N GLY A 22 -11.16 -13.15 26.94
CA GLY A 22 -11.21 -12.30 25.77
C GLY A 22 -11.20 -13.20 24.54
N THR A 23 -12.28 -13.17 23.75
CA THR A 23 -12.22 -13.62 22.36
C THR A 23 -11.06 -12.89 21.71
N PRO A 24 -10.05 -13.56 21.12
CA PRO A 24 -9.03 -12.84 20.40
C PRO A 24 -9.76 -12.07 19.28
N LEU A 25 -9.68 -10.74 19.30
CA LEU A 25 -9.88 -9.95 18.10
C LEU A 25 -9.00 -10.63 17.05
N LEU A 26 -9.60 -11.18 16.00
CA LEU A 26 -8.87 -11.61 14.83
C LEU A 26 -7.94 -10.44 14.51
N ALA A 27 -6.63 -10.63 14.66
CA ALA A 27 -5.68 -9.67 14.17
C ALA A 27 -6.08 -9.41 12.72
N ASP A 28 -6.26 -8.16 12.30
CA ASP A 28 -6.43 -7.82 10.89
C ASP A 28 -5.20 -8.38 10.16
N THR A 29 -5.30 -9.62 9.70
CA THR A 29 -4.21 -10.33 9.04
C THR A 29 -4.08 -9.68 7.69
N HIS A 30 -3.15 -8.75 7.55
CA HIS A 30 -2.81 -8.11 6.29
C HIS A 30 -1.34 -8.38 6.00
N TYR A 31 -0.98 -8.34 4.72
CA TYR A 31 0.42 -8.31 4.30
C TYR A 31 0.83 -6.88 3.97
N THR A 32 1.79 -6.33 4.70
CA THR A 32 2.31 -4.98 4.45
C THR A 32 3.24 -5.01 3.23
N ILE A 33 2.85 -4.27 2.18
CA ILE A 33 3.73 -3.99 1.04
C ILE A 33 4.67 -2.84 1.40
N ASP A 34 4.10 -1.74 1.92
CA ASP A 34 4.89 -0.60 2.39
C ASP A 34 4.14 0.15 3.51
N ALA A 35 4.78 0.24 4.69
CA ALA A 35 4.33 1.02 5.83
C ALA A 35 4.96 2.43 5.86
N LEU A 36 5.81 2.76 4.88
CA LEU A 36 6.53 4.04 4.78
C LEU A 36 7.40 4.35 6.00
N ASP A 37 7.94 3.30 6.61
CA ASP A 37 8.81 3.31 7.78
C ASP A 37 10.30 3.41 7.43
N ARG A 38 10.63 3.42 6.13
CA ARG A 38 12.00 3.50 5.61
C ARG A 38 12.29 4.86 4.93
N PRO A 39 13.53 5.35 4.98
CA PRO A 39 13.94 6.53 4.22
C PRO A 39 13.62 6.38 2.73
N HIS A 40 13.21 7.46 2.08
CA HIS A 40 13.03 7.48 0.63
C HIS A 40 14.36 7.13 -0.08
N PRO A 41 14.36 6.34 -1.17
CA PRO A 41 13.21 5.79 -1.89
C PRO A 41 12.75 4.39 -1.46
N ILE A 42 13.31 3.83 -0.38
CA ILE A 42 13.14 2.41 -0.02
C ILE A 42 11.76 2.17 0.60
N ALA A 43 11.06 1.14 0.17
CA ALA A 43 9.80 0.65 0.74
C ALA A 43 10.06 -0.42 1.82
N SER A 44 9.05 -0.76 2.64
CA SER A 44 9.18 -1.82 3.65
C SER A 44 9.55 -3.19 3.07
N ASN A 45 9.19 -3.48 1.81
CA ASN A 45 9.60 -4.71 1.11
C ASN A 45 11.04 -4.70 0.57
N GLY A 46 11.80 -3.62 0.78
CA GLY A 46 13.20 -3.47 0.38
C GLY A 46 13.42 -2.98 -1.06
N ASN A 47 12.36 -2.83 -1.86
CA ASN A 47 12.45 -2.25 -3.20
C ASN A 47 12.35 -0.72 -3.15
N THR A 48 12.61 -0.05 -4.28
CA THR A 48 12.59 1.41 -4.40
C THR A 48 11.37 1.91 -5.14
N TRP A 49 10.77 3.00 -4.65
CA TRP A 49 9.79 3.75 -5.40
C TRP A 49 10.44 4.53 -6.55
N GLU A 50 9.81 4.47 -7.72
CA GLU A 50 10.27 5.15 -8.92
C GLU A 50 9.20 6.11 -9.43
N LEU A 51 9.60 7.32 -9.80
CA LEU A 51 8.77 8.27 -10.54
C LEU A 51 8.97 8.06 -12.04
N VAL A 52 7.89 7.95 -12.80
CA VAL A 52 7.86 7.85 -14.26
C VAL A 52 6.81 8.80 -14.79
N SER A 53 7.14 9.59 -15.81
CA SER A 53 6.16 10.41 -16.54
C SER A 53 6.17 10.10 -18.03
N ASP A 54 5.22 10.71 -18.75
CA ASP A 54 5.11 10.62 -20.21
C ASP A 54 6.30 11.21 -21.00
N THR A 55 7.24 11.88 -20.34
CA THR A 55 8.49 12.38 -20.92
C THR A 55 9.30 11.28 -21.62
N VAL A 56 9.17 10.03 -21.17
CA VAL A 56 9.75 8.84 -21.82
C VAL A 56 9.22 8.59 -23.23
N MET A 57 8.09 9.21 -23.59
CA MET A 57 7.45 9.15 -24.90
C MET A 57 7.40 10.53 -25.58
N GLY A 58 8.08 11.56 -25.03
CA GLY A 58 8.08 12.93 -25.56
C GLY A 58 7.04 13.87 -24.95
N GLY A 59 6.22 13.39 -24.00
CA GLY A 59 5.29 14.21 -23.23
C GLY A 59 5.99 15.26 -22.36
N ILE A 60 5.22 16.17 -21.78
CA ILE A 60 5.74 17.26 -20.93
C ILE A 60 5.15 17.25 -19.51
N SER A 61 4.54 16.14 -19.09
CA SER A 61 4.09 16.03 -17.70
C SER A 61 5.30 16.00 -16.77
N ASN A 62 5.22 16.78 -15.70
CA ASN A 62 6.28 16.93 -14.72
C ASN A 62 5.76 16.54 -13.34
N GLY A 63 6.59 15.89 -12.54
CA GLY A 63 6.20 15.55 -11.18
C GLY A 63 7.39 15.30 -10.28
N THR A 64 7.09 15.17 -9.00
CA THR A 64 8.03 14.85 -7.94
C THR A 64 7.44 13.77 -7.06
N ILE A 65 8.33 13.03 -6.40
CA ILE A 65 7.98 12.09 -5.34
C ILE A 65 8.85 12.42 -4.13
N GLU A 66 8.22 12.54 -2.96
CA GLU A 66 8.93 12.81 -1.72
C GLU A 66 8.33 12.04 -0.54
N ARG A 67 9.18 11.69 0.43
CA ARG A 67 8.72 11.21 1.74
C ARG A 67 8.65 12.40 2.69
N ASN A 68 7.46 12.68 3.21
CA ASN A 68 7.23 13.80 4.12
C ASN A 68 6.20 13.46 5.19
N HIS A 69 5.99 14.37 6.14
CA HIS A 69 4.85 14.33 7.04
C HIS A 69 3.68 15.08 6.40
N PHE A 70 2.68 14.33 5.92
CA PHE A 70 1.45 14.90 5.35
C PHE A 70 0.28 14.65 6.29
N LYS A 71 -0.41 15.72 6.70
CA LYS A 71 -1.58 15.65 7.60
C LYS A 71 -1.34 14.72 8.80
N LYS A 72 -0.20 14.89 9.48
CA LYS A 72 0.26 14.15 10.67
C LYS A 72 0.58 12.66 10.46
N ARG A 73 0.76 12.19 9.22
CA ARG A 73 1.23 10.83 8.91
C ARG A 73 2.51 10.86 8.09
N ASN A 74 3.39 9.88 8.29
CA ASN A 74 4.42 9.58 7.29
C ASN A 74 3.74 9.25 5.97
N ALA A 75 4.17 9.92 4.90
CA ALA A 75 3.57 9.76 3.61
C ALA A 75 4.60 9.77 2.49
N LEU A 76 4.25 9.08 1.41
CA LEU A 76 4.88 9.20 0.11
C LEU A 76 3.96 10.06 -0.74
N ARG A 77 4.41 11.28 -1.06
CA ARG A 77 3.62 12.26 -1.78
C ARG A 77 4.09 12.35 -3.23
N MET A 78 3.17 12.18 -4.16
CA MET A 78 3.35 12.45 -5.58
C MET A 78 2.69 13.79 -5.90
N GLN A 79 3.45 14.71 -6.48
CA GLN A 79 2.96 16.01 -6.91
C GLN A 79 3.38 16.31 -8.35
N GLY A 80 2.69 17.21 -9.03
CA GLY A 80 3.06 17.64 -10.38
C GLY A 80 1.88 18.09 -11.22
N ASP A 81 2.07 18.13 -12.54
CA ASP A 81 1.02 18.48 -13.50
C ASP A 81 1.02 17.51 -14.68
N VAL A 82 -0.14 16.90 -14.93
CA VAL A 82 -0.35 16.10 -16.13
C VAL A 82 -0.70 17.01 -17.29
N SER A 83 0.02 16.89 -18.40
CA SER A 83 -0.27 17.55 -19.68
C SER A 83 -0.62 16.52 -20.74
N LEU A 84 -1.58 16.85 -21.62
CA LEU A 84 -1.91 16.05 -22.80
C LEU A 84 -1.09 16.43 -24.04
N GLU A 85 -0.22 17.45 -23.92
CA GLU A 85 0.65 17.88 -25.01
C GLU A 85 1.67 16.79 -25.37
N ASN A 86 2.12 16.79 -26.62
CA ASN A 86 3.04 15.80 -27.20
C ASN A 86 2.59 14.34 -27.05
N ASN A 87 1.27 14.10 -27.11
CA ASN A 87 0.67 12.77 -26.89
C ASN A 87 1.01 12.18 -25.51
N GLY A 88 1.25 13.05 -24.53
CA GLY A 88 1.46 12.69 -23.14
C GLY A 88 0.18 12.32 -22.43
N GLY A 89 0.18 12.54 -21.12
CA GLY A 89 -0.97 12.42 -20.26
C GLY A 89 -0.78 11.50 -19.07
N PHE A 90 0.45 11.35 -18.54
CA PHE A 90 0.60 10.65 -17.25
C PHE A 90 1.80 11.04 -16.37
N ILE A 91 1.59 10.88 -15.06
CA ILE A 91 2.59 10.80 -14.01
C ILE A 91 2.30 9.54 -13.18
N GLN A 92 3.33 8.78 -12.86
CA GLN A 92 3.22 7.52 -12.12
C GLN A 92 4.32 7.42 -11.07
N ILE A 93 3.95 6.94 -9.88
CA ILE A 93 4.91 6.32 -8.95
C ILE A 93 4.70 4.82 -8.95
N ALA A 94 5.76 4.03 -8.90
CA ALA A 94 5.64 2.58 -8.96
C ALA A 94 6.67 1.85 -8.10
N LEU A 95 6.30 0.65 -7.66
CA LEU A 95 7.05 -0.18 -6.75
C LEU A 95 6.98 -1.65 -7.19
N ASP A 96 8.13 -2.30 -7.28
CA ASP A 96 8.21 -3.76 -7.43
C ASP A 96 7.84 -4.46 -6.11
N LEU A 97 7.07 -5.54 -6.20
CA LEU A 97 6.42 -6.15 -5.03
C LEU A 97 7.24 -7.28 -4.41
N GLY A 98 7.85 -8.14 -5.23
CA GLY A 98 8.72 -9.21 -4.74
C GLY A 98 10.20 -8.82 -4.74
N PRO A 99 11.04 -9.53 -3.97
CA PRO A 99 12.47 -9.26 -3.88
C PRO A 99 13.17 -9.57 -5.20
N ASN A 100 14.18 -8.77 -5.56
CA ASN A 100 15.04 -8.99 -6.74
C ASN A 100 14.23 -9.20 -8.04
N GLN A 101 13.17 -8.39 -8.24
CA GLN A 101 12.28 -8.45 -9.42
C GLN A 101 11.55 -9.79 -9.60
N ARG A 102 11.49 -10.63 -8.55
CA ARG A 102 10.67 -11.84 -8.56
C ARG A 102 9.21 -11.49 -8.32
N PRO A 103 8.27 -12.24 -8.90
CA PRO A 103 6.85 -12.10 -8.58
C PRO A 103 6.57 -12.50 -7.12
N MET A 104 5.54 -11.91 -6.55
CA MET A 104 4.93 -12.28 -5.28
C MET A 104 3.65 -13.09 -5.53
N ASP A 105 3.40 -14.10 -4.71
CA ASP A 105 2.13 -14.82 -4.70
C ASP A 105 1.11 -14.07 -3.82
N ALA A 106 0.10 -13.50 -4.48
CA ALA A 106 -0.99 -12.77 -3.85
C ALA A 106 -2.32 -13.57 -3.85
N SER A 107 -2.31 -14.87 -4.21
CA SER A 107 -3.52 -15.67 -4.44
C SER A 107 -4.39 -15.91 -3.20
N GLN A 108 -3.82 -15.75 -2.00
CA GLN A 108 -4.53 -15.88 -0.73
C GLN A 108 -5.24 -14.60 -0.26
N TRP A 109 -5.13 -13.50 -1.02
CA TRP A 109 -5.64 -12.18 -0.64
C TRP A 109 -6.78 -11.75 -1.55
N THR A 110 -7.76 -11.03 -0.99
CA THR A 110 -8.90 -10.50 -1.76
C THR A 110 -8.51 -9.27 -2.58
N GLY A 111 -7.59 -8.44 -2.09
CA GLY A 111 -7.20 -7.24 -2.83
C GLY A 111 -6.13 -6.39 -2.17
N ILE A 112 -5.99 -5.17 -2.69
CA ILE A 112 -5.08 -4.14 -2.18
C ILE A 112 -5.86 -3.15 -1.34
N GLU A 113 -5.28 -2.74 -0.23
CA GLU A 113 -5.78 -1.66 0.60
C GLU A 113 -4.74 -0.53 0.66
N LEU A 114 -5.20 0.70 0.48
CA LEU A 114 -4.35 1.90 0.38
C LEU A 114 -4.87 2.98 1.32
N ASP A 115 -4.01 3.49 2.20
CA ASP A 115 -4.31 4.71 2.94
C ASP A 115 -3.89 5.92 2.11
N VAL A 116 -4.87 6.76 1.75
CA VAL A 116 -4.68 7.86 0.81
C VAL A 116 -5.38 9.15 1.28
N ALA A 117 -4.72 10.27 1.01
CA ALA A 117 -5.28 11.60 1.03
C ALA A 117 -4.77 12.37 -0.19
N GLY A 118 -5.54 13.29 -0.75
CA GLY A 118 -5.17 14.04 -1.94
C GLY A 118 -6.05 15.24 -2.19
N ASN A 119 -6.33 15.51 -3.46
CA ASN A 119 -6.98 16.71 -3.97
C ASN A 119 -8.40 16.48 -4.51
N THR A 120 -9.07 15.40 -4.11
CA THR A 120 -10.41 14.99 -4.60
C THR A 120 -10.41 14.64 -6.10
N GLU A 121 -9.26 14.24 -6.63
CA GLU A 121 -9.12 13.77 -7.99
C GLU A 121 -9.13 12.23 -8.05
N VAL A 122 -9.48 11.70 -9.23
CA VAL A 122 -9.44 10.27 -9.50
C VAL A 122 -8.05 9.87 -10.01
N TYR A 123 -7.50 8.83 -9.38
CA TYR A 123 -6.24 8.19 -9.71
C TYR A 123 -6.46 6.71 -10.05
N ASN A 124 -5.44 6.05 -10.59
CA ASN A 124 -5.49 4.63 -10.93
C ASN A 124 -4.43 3.84 -10.19
N ILE A 125 -4.77 2.60 -9.82
CA ILE A 125 -3.79 1.54 -9.58
C ILE A 125 -3.58 0.77 -10.88
N HIS A 126 -2.32 0.64 -11.28
CA HIS A 126 -1.88 -0.23 -12.36
C HIS A 126 -1.11 -1.42 -11.78
N LEU A 127 -1.62 -2.62 -11.98
CA LEU A 127 -0.92 -3.85 -11.61
C LEU A 127 -0.26 -4.49 -12.82
N ARG A 128 0.90 -5.11 -12.57
CA ARG A 128 1.55 -6.01 -13.53
C ARG A 128 1.81 -7.36 -12.90
N THR A 129 1.63 -8.41 -13.69
CA THR A 129 1.97 -9.80 -13.34
C THR A 129 3.07 -10.34 -14.26
N ASN A 130 3.51 -11.58 -14.05
CA ASN A 130 4.40 -12.33 -14.96
C ASN A 130 3.93 -12.37 -16.42
N ASP A 131 2.62 -12.25 -16.63
CA ASP A 131 2.00 -12.29 -17.96
C ASP A 131 2.18 -10.99 -18.76
N ILE A 132 2.57 -9.90 -18.09
CA ILE A 132 2.78 -8.60 -18.74
C ILE A 132 4.16 -8.58 -19.42
N LYS A 133 4.16 -8.46 -20.75
CA LYS A 133 5.38 -8.50 -21.58
C LYS A 133 5.75 -7.16 -22.22
N ARG A 134 4.90 -6.14 -22.08
CA ARG A 134 5.08 -4.82 -22.68
C ARG A 134 4.81 -3.71 -21.66
N PRO A 135 5.49 -2.57 -21.75
CA PRO A 135 5.34 -1.49 -20.78
C PRO A 135 3.95 -0.82 -20.79
N TRP A 136 3.23 -0.84 -21.91
CA TRP A 136 1.88 -0.25 -21.99
C TRP A 136 0.75 -1.18 -21.49
N GLN A 137 1.09 -2.40 -21.06
CA GLN A 137 0.15 -3.40 -20.57
C GLN A 137 0.01 -3.33 -19.05
N SER A 138 -1.22 -3.48 -18.54
CA SER A 138 -1.54 -3.41 -17.11
C SER A 138 -2.95 -3.92 -16.82
N TYR A 139 -3.22 -4.26 -15.56
CA TYR A 139 -4.57 -4.34 -15.00
C TYR A 139 -4.87 -3.04 -14.24
N ARG A 140 -6.05 -2.45 -14.40
CA ARG A 140 -6.36 -1.10 -13.91
C ARG A 140 -7.61 -1.05 -13.05
N GLN A 141 -7.54 -0.29 -11.96
CA GLN A 141 -8.69 0.08 -11.16
C GLN A 141 -8.53 1.54 -10.69
N SER A 142 -9.60 2.32 -10.76
CA SER A 142 -9.60 3.71 -10.33
C SER A 142 -10.06 3.88 -8.88
N PHE A 143 -9.60 4.95 -8.23
CA PHE A 143 -10.05 5.35 -6.89
C PHE A 143 -10.01 6.87 -6.73
N LEU A 144 -10.82 7.40 -5.80
CA LEU A 144 -10.86 8.81 -5.46
C LEU A 144 -9.91 9.11 -4.29
N ALA A 145 -8.97 10.04 -4.48
CA ALA A 145 -8.11 10.52 -3.40
C ALA A 145 -8.76 11.72 -2.70
N LYS A 146 -9.60 11.46 -1.69
CA LYS A 146 -10.28 12.51 -0.91
C LYS A 146 -9.30 13.40 -0.16
N THR A 147 -9.75 14.57 0.27
CA THR A 147 -8.88 15.48 1.04
C THR A 147 -8.44 14.86 2.36
N GLU A 148 -9.34 14.23 3.10
CA GLU A 148 -9.07 13.54 4.35
C GLU A 148 -8.43 12.17 4.11
N TRP A 149 -7.68 11.70 5.10
CA TRP A 149 -7.15 10.34 5.08
C TRP A 149 -8.29 9.34 5.03
N THR A 150 -8.30 8.52 4.00
CA THR A 150 -9.23 7.41 3.82
C THR A 150 -8.50 6.16 3.45
N THR A 151 -9.08 5.02 3.82
CA THR A 151 -8.60 3.72 3.41
C THR A 151 -9.47 3.24 2.24
N VAL A 152 -8.87 3.04 1.07
CA VAL A 152 -9.56 2.51 -0.11
C VAL A 152 -9.21 1.04 -0.29
N ARG A 153 -10.23 0.20 -0.54
CA ARG A 153 -10.08 -1.23 -0.86
C ARG A 153 -10.30 -1.44 -2.35
N LEU A 154 -9.39 -2.18 -2.96
CA LEU A 154 -9.32 -2.46 -4.39
C LEU A 154 -9.30 -3.98 -4.57
N PRO A 155 -10.47 -4.63 -4.64
CA PRO A 155 -10.58 -6.07 -4.86
C PRO A 155 -9.94 -6.48 -6.19
N PHE A 156 -9.22 -7.60 -6.22
CA PHE A 156 -8.53 -8.05 -7.44
C PHE A 156 -9.50 -8.37 -8.59
N ASP A 157 -10.72 -8.81 -8.28
CA ASP A 157 -11.77 -9.12 -9.27
C ASP A 157 -12.35 -7.87 -9.96
N SER A 158 -12.08 -6.68 -9.41
CA SER A 158 -12.57 -5.39 -9.90
C SER A 158 -11.57 -4.69 -10.81
N PHE A 159 -10.40 -5.31 -11.04
CA PHE A 159 -9.40 -4.81 -11.98
C PHE A 159 -9.80 -5.12 -13.43
N THR A 160 -9.66 -4.12 -14.28
CA THR A 160 -9.94 -4.22 -15.72
C THR A 160 -8.66 -4.44 -16.51
N ASN A 161 -8.73 -5.30 -17.51
CA ASN A 161 -7.63 -5.53 -18.43
C ASN A 161 -7.37 -4.29 -19.30
N HIS A 162 -6.12 -3.86 -19.42
CA HIS A 162 -5.72 -2.84 -20.39
C HIS A 162 -4.64 -3.35 -21.34
N ARG A 163 -5.04 -3.60 -22.60
CA ARG A 163 -4.19 -4.14 -23.68
C ARG A 163 -3.59 -5.52 -23.35
N VAL A 164 -4.31 -6.29 -22.53
CA VAL A 164 -3.93 -7.63 -22.06
C VAL A 164 -5.14 -8.54 -22.19
N ASP A 165 -4.97 -9.71 -22.78
CA ASP A 165 -6.09 -10.64 -23.02
C ASP A 165 -6.24 -11.70 -21.93
N LYS A 166 -5.23 -11.83 -21.05
CA LYS A 166 -5.24 -12.78 -19.94
C LYS A 166 -5.88 -12.17 -18.69
N PRO A 167 -6.58 -12.94 -17.85
CA PRO A 167 -7.02 -12.48 -16.55
C PRO A 167 -5.83 -12.24 -15.61
N ILE A 168 -6.04 -11.46 -14.55
CA ILE A 168 -5.01 -11.21 -13.54
C ILE A 168 -4.56 -12.53 -12.89
N ASN A 169 -3.26 -12.82 -12.98
CA ASN A 169 -2.65 -13.98 -12.34
C ASN A 169 -2.00 -13.58 -11.00
N LEU A 170 -2.71 -13.84 -9.91
CA LEU A 170 -2.29 -13.42 -8.56
C LEU A 170 -1.08 -14.17 -8.02
N THR A 171 -0.78 -15.38 -8.52
CA THR A 171 0.46 -16.10 -8.16
C THR A 171 1.72 -15.42 -8.71
N GLY A 172 1.55 -14.47 -9.63
CA GLY A 172 2.62 -13.84 -10.39
C GLY A 172 2.66 -12.33 -10.27
N LEU A 173 2.15 -11.72 -9.19
CA LEU A 173 2.04 -10.27 -9.05
C LEU A 173 3.43 -9.63 -8.92
N ARG A 174 3.77 -8.67 -9.78
CA ARG A 174 5.13 -8.12 -9.89
C ARG A 174 5.27 -6.69 -9.41
N ARG A 175 4.33 -5.82 -9.81
CA ARG A 175 4.49 -4.37 -9.67
C ARG A 175 3.16 -3.70 -9.45
N ILE A 176 3.16 -2.70 -8.57
CA ILE A 176 2.07 -1.75 -8.38
C ILE A 176 2.51 -0.37 -8.88
N GLY A 177 1.62 0.32 -9.59
CA GLY A 177 1.77 1.73 -9.96
C GLY A 177 0.57 2.52 -9.47
N ILE A 178 0.82 3.71 -8.94
CA ILE A 178 -0.20 4.71 -8.63
C ILE A 178 -0.07 5.80 -9.68
N VAL A 179 -1.15 6.06 -10.42
CA VAL A 179 -1.07 6.74 -11.72
C VAL A 179 -2.10 7.85 -11.83
N ALA A 180 -1.61 9.04 -12.14
CA ALA A 180 -2.39 10.13 -12.69
C ALA A 180 -2.34 10.02 -14.22
N ILE A 181 -3.48 9.77 -14.89
CA ILE A 181 -3.50 9.48 -16.33
C ILE A 181 -4.80 9.91 -17.03
N GLY A 182 -4.70 10.23 -18.31
CA GLY A 182 -5.84 10.28 -19.24
C GLY A 182 -6.56 11.63 -19.33
N ARG A 183 -6.11 12.63 -18.55
CA ARG A 183 -6.57 14.02 -18.63
C ARG A 183 -5.51 14.94 -18.05
N ALA A 184 -5.57 16.23 -18.39
CA ALA A 184 -4.73 17.25 -17.75
C ALA A 184 -5.31 17.65 -16.39
N PHE A 185 -4.47 17.66 -15.35
CA PHE A 185 -4.84 18.13 -14.00
C PHE A 185 -3.60 18.25 -13.10
N HIS A 186 -3.75 19.00 -12.01
CA HIS A 186 -2.75 19.09 -10.96
C HIS A 186 -2.76 17.81 -10.11
N VAL A 187 -1.60 17.20 -9.94
CA VAL A 187 -1.40 15.99 -9.13
C VAL A 187 -0.98 16.41 -7.73
N ASP A 188 -1.73 15.93 -6.74
CA ASP A 188 -1.36 16.02 -5.33
C ASP A 188 -2.03 14.87 -4.57
N ILE A 189 -1.26 13.80 -4.36
CA ILE A 189 -1.71 12.59 -3.67
C ILE A 189 -0.63 12.11 -2.72
N ALA A 190 -1.04 11.78 -1.50
CA ALA A 190 -0.22 11.26 -0.43
C ALA A 190 -0.71 9.87 -0.04
N ILE A 191 0.21 8.91 0.03
CA ILE A 191 -0.03 7.56 0.51
C ILE A 191 0.57 7.41 1.90
N SER A 192 -0.11 6.78 2.86
CA SER A 192 0.47 6.47 4.18
C SER A 192 0.66 4.97 4.46
N GLY A 193 0.20 4.09 3.57
CA GLY A 193 0.35 2.66 3.73
C GLY A 193 -0.27 1.87 2.59
N ILE A 194 0.36 0.74 2.23
CA ILE A 194 -0.09 -0.18 1.19
C ILE A 194 -0.05 -1.60 1.74
N ARG A 195 -1.17 -2.30 1.65
CA ARG A 195 -1.35 -3.66 2.20
C ARG A 195 -2.10 -4.56 1.23
N LEU A 196 -1.96 -5.87 1.40
CA LEU A 196 -2.95 -6.84 0.95
C LEU A 196 -3.88 -7.21 2.10
N TYR A 197 -5.18 -7.28 1.82
CA TYR A 197 -6.21 -7.64 2.79
C TYR A 197 -6.88 -8.98 2.43
N PRO A 198 -7.33 -9.76 3.43
CA PRO A 198 -7.85 -11.10 3.23
C PRO A 198 -9.24 -11.08 2.58
#